data_AF-A0A7X9PFD5-F1
#
_entry.id   AF-A0A7X9PFD5-F1
#
_cell.length_a   1.000
_cell.length_b   1.000
_cell.length_c   1.000
_cell.angle_alpha   90.00
_cell.angle_beta   90.00
_cell.angle_gamma   90.00
#
_symmetry.space_group_name_H-M   'P 1'
#
loop_
_entity.id
_entity.type
_entity.pdbx_description
1 polymer ?
#
loop_
_entity_poly.entity_id
_entity_poly.type
_entity_poly.pdbx_seq_one_letter_code
_entity_poly.pdbx_strand_id
1 'polypeptide(L)'
;MKIYQKILFLMLLWLFSPLSSSAMFDFDDLSVTSGINDLPQGSATINYGLNEYGLDEYSSTDSSHQGGAVRLWRYTSNYNSSHMGFSSWGWLDIDDSKAVSGNSLRCVITGGRNSICNPCDSGGLIVNKKQDYLDYLSVGQNPVGTIAIGVPDIYFGNSTGSSNPMAMWPAVGNNRLSLYVKYPESLAGADRPGNPRVTIHVAPFTTDFGGHYYQFYAINGGGWTHLQLDRHPSNDNISGSDAVNKPAHDEGFIGRIYRFYVTANLYEGYTIPPHYTYFDNIEFWNDDYANQNDETINGLGISYNPATKFFQVTFNDKYRGRSSNPGMAKATYEIRYSLSEPITNENWDNATPCHIQATTTQTERVDGKFKRVSPDDYTTVWAKFALANSSDEMTFENNKIIHFAIKDISQNPENHRQINPALDGTLAGWGRNYDDGWASWDYENDNRVLDYIKRISYILSENTDLEVPSAPVGLSVS
;
A
#
# COMPACT_ATOMS: atom_id res chain seq x y z
N MET A 1 39.08 -3.32 30.95
CA MET A 1 37.80 -3.96 30.53
C MET A 1 36.67 -2.98 30.23
N LYS A 2 36.43 -1.93 31.05
CA LYS A 2 35.30 -0.98 30.84
C LYS A 2 35.42 0.00 29.65
N ILE A 3 36.64 0.21 29.10
CA ILE A 3 36.87 1.10 27.94
C ILE A 3 36.57 0.39 26.62
N TYR A 4 36.94 -0.89 26.48
CA TYR A 4 36.69 -1.67 25.26
C TYR A 4 35.20 -1.92 25.00
N GLN A 5 34.38 -2.11 26.04
CA GLN A 5 32.92 -2.21 25.89
C GLN A 5 32.27 -0.90 25.38
N LYS A 6 32.78 0.27 25.79
CA LYS A 6 32.25 1.56 25.31
C LYS A 6 32.68 1.85 23.86
N ILE A 7 33.89 1.44 23.47
CA ILE A 7 34.37 1.58 22.09
C ILE A 7 33.62 0.62 21.15
N LEU A 8 33.34 -0.61 21.59
CA LEU A 8 32.54 -1.57 20.81
C LEU A 8 31.08 -1.08 20.63
N PHE A 9 30.50 -0.46 21.66
CA PHE A 9 29.14 0.11 21.60
C PHE A 9 29.07 1.36 20.70
N LEU A 10 30.09 2.23 20.72
CA LEU A 10 30.17 3.38 19.79
C LEU A 10 30.46 2.96 18.34
N MET A 11 31.24 1.90 18.12
CA MET A 11 31.48 1.36 16.78
C MET A 11 30.24 0.66 16.19
N LEU A 12 29.41 0.01 17.02
CA LEU A 12 28.13 -0.53 16.56
C LEU A 12 27.15 0.57 16.12
N LEU A 13 27.13 1.73 16.79
CA LEU A 13 26.29 2.87 16.42
C LEU A 13 26.70 3.57 15.12
N TRP A 14 27.95 3.37 14.64
CA TRP A 14 28.46 3.95 13.38
C TRP A 14 28.36 3.00 12.17
N LEU A 15 28.03 1.72 12.39
CA LEU A 15 27.87 0.73 11.31
C LEU A 15 26.44 0.65 10.78
N PHE A 16 25.49 1.35 11.41
CA PHE A 16 24.18 1.61 10.84
C PHE A 16 24.24 2.98 10.17
N SER A 17 24.67 3.01 8.90
CA SER A 17 24.32 4.15 8.05
C SER A 17 22.81 4.35 8.19
N PRO A 18 22.33 5.54 8.57
CA PRO A 18 20.89 5.79 8.51
C PRO A 18 20.47 5.52 7.08
N LEU A 19 19.42 4.71 6.90
CA LEU A 19 18.75 4.57 5.63
C LEU A 19 18.50 5.98 5.11
N SER A 20 19.12 6.36 4.00
CA SER A 20 18.87 7.65 3.39
C SER A 20 17.51 7.55 2.71
N SER A 21 16.44 7.90 3.43
CA SER A 21 15.14 8.12 2.80
C SER A 21 15.14 9.49 2.13
N SER A 22 14.52 9.57 0.96
CA SER A 22 14.18 10.82 0.30
C SER A 22 12.67 10.93 0.39
N ALA A 23 12.19 11.67 1.41
CA ALA A 23 10.78 11.97 1.53
C ALA A 23 10.32 12.71 0.27
N MET A 24 9.31 12.16 -0.41
CA MET A 24 8.77 12.79 -1.62
C MET A 24 7.95 14.03 -1.23
N PHE A 25 7.17 13.90 -0.16
CA PHE A 25 6.43 14.96 0.50
C PHE A 25 6.52 14.72 2.01
N ASP A 26 6.97 15.72 2.73
CA ASP A 26 6.86 15.78 4.18
C ASP A 26 5.64 16.65 4.51
N PHE A 27 4.60 16.05 5.08
CA PHE A 27 3.38 16.79 5.42
C PHE A 27 3.56 17.65 6.68
N ASP A 28 4.62 17.42 7.46
CA ASP A 28 4.95 18.23 8.64
C ASP A 28 5.40 19.65 8.26
N ASP A 29 5.90 19.82 7.02
CA ASP A 29 6.21 21.13 6.46
C ASP A 29 4.96 21.99 6.21
N LEU A 30 3.77 21.37 6.11
CA LEU A 30 2.52 22.06 5.79
C LEU A 30 1.77 22.45 7.06
N SER A 31 1.07 23.59 7.00
CA SER A 31 0.21 24.01 8.12
C SER A 31 -1.07 23.19 8.15
N VAL A 32 -1.43 22.69 9.34
CA VAL A 32 -2.70 22.00 9.59
C VAL A 32 -3.85 22.91 9.17
N THR A 33 -4.80 22.34 8.44
CA THR A 33 -6.01 23.07 8.04
C THR A 33 -7.05 22.97 9.16
N SER A 34 -6.79 23.71 10.25
CA SER A 34 -7.42 23.54 11.57
C SER A 34 -8.92 23.88 11.64
N GLY A 35 -9.39 24.80 10.79
CA GLY A 35 -10.78 25.20 10.68
C GLY A 35 -11.48 24.56 9.49
N ILE A 36 -12.76 24.21 9.65
CA ILE A 36 -13.63 23.79 8.53
C ILE A 36 -13.70 24.84 7.41
N ASN A 37 -13.45 26.11 7.75
CA ASN A 37 -13.44 27.25 6.83
C ASN A 37 -12.02 27.67 6.38
N ASP A 38 -10.97 27.06 6.91
CA ASP A 38 -9.60 27.43 6.55
C ASP A 38 -9.27 26.82 5.19
N LEU A 39 -8.74 27.63 4.27
CA LEU A 39 -8.24 27.12 3.00
C LEU A 39 -6.90 26.41 3.22
N PRO A 40 -6.60 25.36 2.43
CA PRO A 40 -5.29 24.75 2.45
C PRO A 40 -4.22 25.77 2.04
N GLN A 41 -3.02 25.61 2.59
CA GLN A 41 -1.90 26.51 2.34
C GLN A 41 -0.63 25.71 2.03
N GLY A 42 0.30 26.35 1.31
CA GLY A 42 1.64 25.83 1.11
C GLY A 42 2.56 26.12 2.30
N SER A 43 3.84 25.82 2.11
CA SER A 43 4.96 26.11 3.00
C SER A 43 6.07 26.83 2.25
N ALA A 44 7.26 26.95 2.87
CA ALA A 44 8.45 27.44 2.18
C ALA A 44 8.98 26.47 1.09
N THR A 45 8.67 25.18 1.21
CA THR A 45 9.17 24.08 0.38
C THR A 45 8.09 23.50 -0.53
N ILE A 46 6.82 23.79 -0.28
CA ILE A 46 5.67 23.26 -1.02
C ILE A 46 4.70 24.39 -1.38
N ASN A 47 4.37 24.54 -2.66
CA ASN A 47 3.29 25.40 -3.11
C ASN A 47 1.96 24.66 -3.04
N TYR A 48 0.90 25.33 -2.59
CA TYR A 48 -0.49 24.92 -2.80
C TYR A 48 -1.10 25.73 -3.95
N GLY A 49 -1.86 25.07 -4.82
CA GLY A 49 -2.51 25.69 -5.96
C GLY A 49 -3.54 24.79 -6.60
N LEU A 50 -3.81 25.05 -7.89
CA LEU A 50 -4.73 24.25 -8.69
C LEU A 50 -3.99 23.65 -9.89
N ASN A 51 -4.31 22.41 -10.24
CA ASN A 51 -3.83 21.78 -11.47
C ASN A 51 -4.56 22.34 -12.71
N GLU A 52 -4.19 21.82 -13.88
CA GLU A 52 -4.77 22.22 -15.17
C GLU A 52 -6.29 21.99 -15.30
N TYR A 53 -6.88 21.17 -14.42
CA TYR A 53 -8.31 20.90 -14.34
C TYR A 53 -9.02 21.70 -13.23
N GLY A 54 -8.31 22.58 -12.53
CA GLY A 54 -8.85 23.38 -11.44
C GLY A 54 -9.06 22.60 -10.14
N LEU A 55 -8.41 21.45 -9.97
CA LEU A 55 -8.43 20.65 -8.75
C LEU A 55 -7.22 20.96 -7.86
N ASP A 56 -7.34 20.73 -6.55
CA ASP A 56 -6.24 20.94 -5.61
C ASP A 56 -4.94 20.20 -6.00
N GLU A 57 -3.82 20.93 -5.91
CA GLU A 57 -2.48 20.43 -6.15
C GLU A 57 -1.51 20.99 -5.10
N TYR A 58 -0.62 20.13 -4.61
CA TYR A 58 0.59 20.51 -3.89
C TYR A 58 1.80 20.22 -4.79
N SER A 59 2.77 21.14 -4.84
CA SER A 59 3.97 20.96 -5.64
C SER A 59 5.22 21.46 -4.92
N SER A 60 6.34 20.74 -5.05
CA SER A 60 7.62 21.18 -4.50
C SER A 60 8.04 22.52 -5.10
N THR A 61 8.62 23.42 -4.30
CA THR A 61 9.19 24.68 -4.80
C THR A 61 10.49 24.43 -5.57
N ASP A 62 11.19 23.33 -5.28
CA ASP A 62 12.35 22.90 -6.04
C ASP A 62 11.92 22.33 -7.39
N SER A 63 12.18 23.10 -8.45
CA SER A 63 12.01 22.71 -9.84
C SER A 63 13.34 22.55 -10.59
N SER A 64 14.47 22.56 -9.89
CA SER A 64 15.81 22.52 -10.48
C SER A 64 16.21 21.13 -10.97
N HIS A 65 15.55 20.10 -10.45
CA HIS A 65 15.75 18.71 -10.81
C HIS A 65 15.26 18.38 -12.22
N GLN A 66 15.86 17.35 -12.81
CA GLN A 66 15.36 16.74 -14.04
C GLN A 66 13.91 16.25 -13.83
N GLY A 67 13.00 16.65 -14.72
CA GLY A 67 11.56 16.39 -14.58
C GLY A 67 10.79 17.48 -13.82
N GLY A 68 11.49 18.47 -13.26
CA GLY A 68 10.91 19.64 -12.58
C GLY A 68 10.36 19.34 -11.20
N ALA A 69 9.43 20.19 -10.75
CA ALA A 69 8.79 20.04 -9.44
C ALA A 69 8.03 18.72 -9.36
N VAL A 70 8.12 18.10 -8.18
CA VAL A 70 7.29 16.98 -7.77
C VAL A 70 5.94 17.51 -7.32
N ARG A 71 4.88 16.77 -7.62
CA ARG A 71 3.50 17.17 -7.47
C ARG A 71 2.67 16.05 -6.90
N LEU A 72 1.68 16.44 -6.11
CA LEU A 72 0.58 15.64 -5.65
C LEU A 72 -0.71 16.37 -6.03
N TRP A 73 -1.63 15.70 -6.71
CA TRP A 73 -2.90 16.31 -7.10
C TRP A 73 -4.05 15.33 -7.07
N ARG A 74 -5.25 15.86 -6.87
CA ARG A 74 -6.47 15.09 -7.08
C ARG A 74 -6.70 14.86 -8.56
N TYR A 75 -7.12 13.64 -8.90
CA TYR A 75 -7.62 13.31 -10.22
C TYR A 75 -9.13 13.12 -10.17
N THR A 76 -9.79 13.49 -11.27
CA THR A 76 -11.21 13.20 -11.48
C THR A 76 -11.38 12.71 -12.90
N SER A 77 -12.02 11.55 -13.08
CA SER A 77 -12.27 11.03 -14.43
C SER A 77 -13.25 11.95 -15.16
N ASN A 78 -12.88 12.37 -16.37
CA ASN A 78 -13.78 13.04 -17.30
C ASN A 78 -14.57 12.03 -18.16
N TYR A 79 -14.14 10.76 -18.18
CA TYR A 79 -14.77 9.68 -18.92
C TYR A 79 -15.37 8.65 -17.95
N ASN A 80 -16.61 8.95 -17.53
CA ASN A 80 -17.38 8.17 -16.57
C ASN A 80 -17.74 6.78 -17.12
N SER A 81 -16.97 5.76 -16.75
CA SER A 81 -17.21 4.38 -17.14
C SER A 81 -16.76 3.42 -16.04
N SER A 82 -17.29 2.19 -16.05
CA SER A 82 -16.76 1.17 -15.15
C SER A 82 -15.27 0.96 -15.38
N HIS A 83 -14.77 1.06 -16.61
CA HIS A 83 -13.36 0.84 -16.92
C HIS A 83 -12.43 1.95 -16.42
N MET A 84 -12.72 3.22 -16.75
CA MET A 84 -11.87 4.39 -16.46
C MET A 84 -12.19 5.08 -15.13
N GLY A 85 -13.13 4.52 -14.36
CA GLY A 85 -13.65 5.15 -13.16
C GLY A 85 -14.65 6.27 -13.45
N PHE A 86 -15.10 6.91 -12.37
CA PHE A 86 -16.11 7.96 -12.40
C PHE A 86 -15.58 9.23 -11.76
N SER A 87 -16.16 10.38 -12.13
CA SER A 87 -15.81 11.67 -11.55
C SER A 87 -16.05 11.65 -10.04
N SER A 88 -15.12 12.22 -9.28
CA SER A 88 -15.26 12.49 -7.84
C SER A 88 -15.04 13.97 -7.53
N TRP A 89 -15.69 14.45 -6.47
CA TRP A 89 -15.66 15.83 -6.01
C TRP A 89 -15.20 15.90 -4.56
N GLY A 90 -14.59 17.02 -4.18
CA GLY A 90 -14.03 17.21 -2.85
C GLY A 90 -12.82 18.13 -2.87
N TRP A 91 -11.86 17.91 -1.97
CA TRP A 91 -10.65 18.72 -1.86
C TRP A 91 -9.51 17.99 -1.13
N LEU A 92 -8.33 18.62 -1.05
CA LEU A 92 -7.21 18.20 -0.20
C LEU A 92 -7.05 19.13 1.00
N ASP A 93 -6.76 18.57 2.17
CA ASP A 93 -6.47 19.27 3.43
C ASP A 93 -5.26 18.63 4.12
N ILE A 94 -4.72 19.31 5.14
CA ILE A 94 -3.71 18.77 6.05
C ILE A 94 -4.31 18.57 7.44
N ASP A 95 -4.09 17.40 8.03
CA ASP A 95 -4.70 16.95 9.29
C ASP A 95 -3.64 16.36 10.22
N ASP A 96 -3.54 16.88 11.45
CA ASP A 96 -2.67 16.39 12.53
C ASP A 96 -3.37 15.35 13.41
N SER A 97 -4.69 15.41 13.53
CA SER A 97 -5.48 14.50 14.36
C SER A 97 -5.47 13.05 13.85
N LYS A 98 -5.16 12.84 12.57
CA LYS A 98 -5.05 11.53 11.93
C LYS A 98 -3.75 11.43 11.13
N ALA A 99 -2.62 11.31 11.82
CA ALA A 99 -1.32 11.09 11.20
C ALA A 99 -0.61 9.87 11.80
N VAL A 100 0.22 9.19 11.02
CA VAL A 100 1.17 8.19 11.52
C VAL A 100 2.24 8.89 12.35
N SER A 101 2.74 10.02 11.84
CA SER A 101 3.65 10.94 12.52
C SER A 101 3.31 12.37 12.10
N GLY A 102 3.28 13.31 13.05
CA GLY A 102 3.06 14.73 12.75
C GLY A 102 1.74 15.02 12.05
N ASN A 103 1.80 15.39 10.77
CA ASN A 103 0.70 15.77 9.90
C ASN A 103 0.49 14.73 8.79
N SER A 104 -0.73 14.67 8.27
CA SER A 104 -1.07 13.84 7.12
C SER A 104 -1.81 14.62 6.05
N LEU A 105 -1.79 14.11 4.83
CA LEU A 105 -2.69 14.55 3.79
C LEU A 105 -4.07 13.91 3.99
N ARG A 106 -5.10 14.74 4.09
CA ARG A 106 -6.50 14.33 4.09
C ARG A 106 -7.13 14.63 2.72
N CYS A 107 -7.50 13.59 1.99
CA CYS A 107 -8.38 13.72 0.82
C CYS A 107 -9.84 13.66 1.26
N VAL A 108 -10.58 14.73 1.00
CA VAL A 108 -12.02 14.82 1.31
C VAL A 108 -12.82 14.53 0.05
N ILE A 109 -13.89 13.73 0.17
CA ILE A 109 -14.85 13.45 -0.91
C ILE A 109 -16.25 13.90 -0.48
N THR A 110 -16.84 14.80 -1.27
CA THR A 110 -18.20 15.30 -1.06
C THR A 110 -19.24 14.63 -1.93
N GLY A 111 -18.83 14.00 -3.02
CA GLY A 111 -19.73 13.46 -4.00
C GLY A 111 -19.01 13.02 -5.28
N GLY A 112 -19.78 12.82 -6.34
CA GLY A 112 -19.22 12.39 -7.61
C GLY A 112 -20.26 11.82 -8.57
N ARG A 113 -19.86 10.78 -9.29
CA ARG A 113 -20.69 10.00 -10.21
C ARG A 113 -20.42 8.51 -10.05
N ASN A 114 -21.35 7.69 -10.53
CA ASN A 114 -21.14 6.25 -10.72
C ASN A 114 -22.05 5.73 -11.85
N SER A 115 -22.12 4.41 -12.05
CA SER A 115 -23.00 3.81 -13.07
C SER A 115 -24.49 4.06 -12.85
N ILE A 116 -24.90 4.38 -11.62
CA ILE A 116 -26.29 4.64 -11.22
C ILE A 116 -26.60 6.14 -11.25
N CYS A 117 -25.61 6.99 -10.93
CA CYS A 117 -25.72 8.44 -10.83
C CYS A 117 -24.77 9.10 -11.83
N ASN A 118 -25.20 9.18 -13.11
CA ASN A 118 -24.43 9.80 -14.18
C ASN A 118 -25.36 10.33 -15.31
N PRO A 119 -25.91 11.55 -15.21
CA PRO A 119 -25.91 12.48 -14.06
C PRO A 119 -27.13 12.25 -13.14
N CYS A 120 -27.00 12.58 -11.85
CA CYS A 120 -28.15 12.67 -10.93
C CYS A 120 -27.88 13.71 -9.84
N ASP A 121 -28.94 14.33 -9.31
CA ASP A 121 -28.82 15.35 -8.25
C ASP A 121 -28.36 14.77 -6.91
N SER A 122 -28.62 13.47 -6.67
CA SER A 122 -28.22 12.79 -5.44
C SER A 122 -26.70 12.68 -5.29
N GLY A 123 -25.93 12.91 -6.35
CA GLY A 123 -24.48 12.80 -6.31
C GLY A 123 -23.76 13.93 -5.59
N GLY A 124 -24.46 15.04 -5.28
CA GLY A 124 -23.90 16.24 -4.67
C GLY A 124 -23.68 17.38 -5.68
N LEU A 125 -23.13 18.49 -5.20
CA LEU A 125 -22.70 19.60 -6.05
C LEU A 125 -21.23 19.44 -6.40
N ILE A 126 -20.83 19.96 -7.57
CA ILE A 126 -19.44 19.88 -8.04
C ILE A 126 -18.56 20.73 -7.12
N VAL A 127 -17.65 20.07 -6.41
CA VAL A 127 -16.60 20.67 -5.57
C VAL A 127 -15.25 20.24 -6.14
N ASN A 128 -14.53 21.18 -6.75
CA ASN A 128 -13.19 20.91 -7.31
C ASN A 128 -12.08 21.24 -6.31
N LYS A 129 -12.35 22.19 -5.41
CA LYS A 129 -11.47 22.69 -4.37
C LYS A 129 -12.26 23.12 -3.13
N LYS A 130 -11.58 23.30 -2.00
CA LYS A 130 -12.24 23.67 -0.74
C LYS A 130 -13.04 24.98 -0.81
N GLN A 131 -12.57 25.96 -1.58
CA GLN A 131 -13.31 27.22 -1.76
C GLN A 131 -14.72 26.99 -2.34
N ASP A 132 -14.89 26.06 -3.29
CA ASP A 132 -16.20 25.78 -3.88
C ASP A 132 -17.17 25.27 -2.80
N TYR A 133 -16.69 24.41 -1.90
CA TYR A 133 -17.47 23.91 -0.76
C TYR A 133 -17.94 25.05 0.14
N LEU A 134 -17.03 25.96 0.50
CA LEU A 134 -17.34 27.12 1.35
C LEU A 134 -18.32 28.09 0.66
N ASP A 135 -18.18 28.29 -0.65
CA ASP A 135 -19.08 29.15 -1.43
C ASP A 135 -20.51 28.60 -1.41
N TYR A 136 -20.71 27.29 -1.58
CA TYR A 136 -22.03 26.68 -1.46
C TYR A 136 -22.63 26.87 -0.06
N LEU A 137 -21.85 26.64 0.99
CA LEU A 137 -22.32 26.84 2.36
C LEU A 137 -22.71 28.30 2.63
N SER A 138 -21.98 29.26 2.06
CA SER A 138 -22.25 30.71 2.25
C SER A 138 -23.62 31.15 1.71
N VAL A 139 -24.17 30.40 0.73
CA VAL A 139 -25.50 30.64 0.14
C VAL A 139 -26.55 29.64 0.62
N GLY A 140 -26.24 28.85 1.66
CA GLY A 140 -27.18 27.89 2.26
C GLY A 140 -27.39 26.62 1.44
N GLN A 141 -26.46 26.26 0.54
CA GLN A 141 -26.50 25.01 -0.22
C GLN A 141 -25.59 23.97 0.43
N ASN A 142 -26.07 22.73 0.55
CA ASN A 142 -25.24 21.60 0.97
C ASN A 142 -24.65 20.90 -0.27
N PRO A 143 -23.34 20.95 -0.49
CA PRO A 143 -22.71 20.33 -1.66
C PRO A 143 -22.50 18.82 -1.53
N VAL A 144 -22.77 18.24 -0.36
CA VAL A 144 -22.55 16.82 -0.11
C VAL A 144 -23.67 15.97 -0.71
N GLY A 145 -23.29 14.95 -1.47
CA GLY A 145 -24.22 13.98 -2.05
C GLY A 145 -24.99 13.20 -0.99
N THR A 146 -26.19 12.78 -1.35
CA THR A 146 -27.06 11.94 -0.50
C THR A 146 -26.83 10.45 -0.73
N ILE A 147 -26.07 10.10 -1.77
CA ILE A 147 -25.66 8.73 -2.05
C ILE A 147 -24.16 8.56 -1.91
N ALA A 148 -23.82 7.31 -1.64
CA ALA A 148 -22.46 6.90 -1.43
C ALA A 148 -21.64 6.84 -2.75
N ILE A 149 -21.03 7.94 -3.19
CA ILE A 149 -20.25 7.96 -4.44
C ILE A 149 -18.94 8.77 -4.35
N GLY A 150 -18.02 8.42 -5.25
CA GLY A 150 -16.70 9.03 -5.35
C GLY A 150 -15.59 8.11 -4.82
N VAL A 151 -14.40 8.27 -5.39
CA VAL A 151 -13.18 7.55 -5.02
C VAL A 151 -12.06 8.57 -4.86
N PRO A 152 -11.23 8.48 -3.81
CA PRO A 152 -10.02 9.28 -3.72
C PRO A 152 -9.00 8.72 -4.73
N ASP A 153 -8.94 9.36 -5.90
CA ASP A 153 -7.87 9.14 -6.88
C ASP A 153 -6.82 10.22 -6.68
N ILE A 154 -5.72 9.86 -6.03
CA ILE A 154 -4.59 10.77 -5.79
C ILE A 154 -3.42 10.37 -6.68
N TYR A 155 -2.91 11.35 -7.41
CA TYR A 155 -1.73 11.19 -8.25
C TYR A 155 -0.53 11.88 -7.63
N PHE A 156 0.60 11.25 -7.88
CA PHE A 156 1.94 11.61 -7.46
C PHE A 156 2.79 11.62 -8.71
N GLY A 157 3.57 12.66 -8.97
CA GLY A 157 4.30 12.76 -10.23
C GLY A 157 5.21 13.96 -10.29
N ASN A 158 5.88 14.14 -11.42
CA ASN A 158 6.54 15.41 -11.73
C ASN A 158 5.84 16.13 -12.89
N SER A 159 6.47 17.19 -13.40
CA SER A 159 5.90 18.05 -14.43
C SER A 159 5.96 17.44 -15.84
N THR A 160 6.45 16.21 -15.99
CA THR A 160 6.64 15.58 -17.31
C THR A 160 5.39 14.85 -17.77
N GLY A 161 5.14 14.95 -19.08
CA GLY A 161 4.07 14.22 -19.74
C GLY A 161 4.50 12.81 -20.14
N SER A 162 3.52 11.94 -20.40
CA SER A 162 3.74 10.55 -20.83
C SER A 162 4.45 10.40 -22.18
N SER A 163 4.49 11.46 -23.00
CA SER A 163 5.20 11.47 -24.29
C SER A 163 6.71 11.68 -24.17
N ASN A 164 7.19 12.24 -23.06
CA ASN A 164 8.61 12.41 -22.76
C ASN A 164 8.83 12.32 -21.24
N PRO A 165 8.59 11.14 -20.65
CA PRO A 165 8.60 10.98 -19.21
C PRO A 165 10.03 11.05 -18.66
N MET A 166 10.21 11.69 -17.52
CA MET A 166 11.47 11.68 -16.76
C MET A 166 11.17 11.17 -15.37
N ALA A 167 12.00 10.29 -14.82
CA ALA A 167 11.79 9.77 -13.47
C ALA A 167 11.72 10.93 -12.46
N MET A 168 10.90 10.79 -11.41
CA MET A 168 10.89 11.79 -10.35
C MET A 168 12.22 11.72 -9.62
N TRP A 169 12.79 12.87 -9.27
CA TRP A 169 14.07 12.91 -8.56
C TRP A 169 14.09 12.14 -7.24
N PRO A 170 13.00 11.99 -6.45
CA PRO A 170 13.02 11.13 -5.27
C PRO A 170 13.13 9.64 -5.63
N ALA A 171 12.66 9.24 -6.81
CA ALA A 171 12.68 7.83 -7.22
C ALA A 171 14.08 7.39 -7.69
N VAL A 172 14.84 8.28 -8.33
CA VAL A 172 16.14 7.96 -8.92
C VAL A 172 17.12 7.40 -7.88
N GLY A 173 17.64 6.20 -8.13
CA GLY A 173 18.61 5.53 -7.25
C GLY A 173 17.98 4.75 -6.08
N ASN A 174 16.66 4.82 -5.90
CA ASN A 174 15.94 4.06 -4.88
C ASN A 174 15.34 2.77 -5.46
N ASN A 175 15.11 1.79 -4.58
CA ASN A 175 14.62 0.46 -4.95
C ASN A 175 13.34 0.06 -4.18
N ARG A 176 12.78 0.98 -3.37
CA ARG A 176 11.49 0.86 -2.68
C ARG A 176 10.70 2.15 -2.78
N LEU A 177 9.39 2.01 -2.77
CA LEU A 177 8.43 3.08 -2.48
C LEU A 177 7.58 2.63 -1.29
N SER A 178 7.57 3.43 -0.24
CA SER A 178 6.82 3.23 1.00
C SER A 178 5.73 4.28 1.12
N LEU A 179 4.56 3.92 1.62
CA LEU A 179 3.49 4.85 1.95
C LEU A 179 2.54 4.29 3.00
N TYR A 180 2.01 5.16 3.84
CA TYR A 180 0.87 4.83 4.69
C TYR A 180 -0.42 5.37 4.08
N VAL A 181 -1.47 4.54 4.13
CA VAL A 181 -2.82 4.93 3.73
C VAL A 181 -3.81 4.52 4.81
N LYS A 182 -4.78 5.39 5.08
CA LYS A 182 -5.92 5.09 5.95
C LYS A 182 -7.21 5.36 5.19
N TYR A 183 -7.86 4.27 4.83
CA TYR A 183 -9.22 4.27 4.30
C TYR A 183 -10.22 4.04 5.45
N PRO A 184 -11.51 4.37 5.25
CA PRO A 184 -12.53 4.16 6.25
C PRO A 184 -12.62 2.71 6.70
N GLU A 185 -13.04 2.51 7.96
CA GLU A 185 -13.23 1.18 8.55
C GLU A 185 -14.31 0.35 7.83
N SER A 186 -15.21 1.00 7.08
CA SER A 186 -16.25 0.35 6.28
C SER A 186 -15.72 -0.38 5.04
N LEU A 187 -14.45 -0.21 4.67
CA LEU A 187 -13.83 -0.91 3.55
C LEU A 187 -13.75 -2.42 3.87
N ALA A 188 -14.38 -3.26 3.06
CA ALA A 188 -14.39 -4.71 3.28
C ALA A 188 -14.24 -5.48 1.95
N GLY A 189 -13.13 -6.21 1.79
CA GLY A 189 -12.84 -6.97 0.57
C GLY A 189 -12.09 -8.28 0.78
N ALA A 190 -11.23 -8.36 1.79
CA ALA A 190 -10.28 -9.45 1.96
C ALA A 190 -10.84 -10.75 2.59
N ASP A 191 -11.90 -10.72 3.41
CA ASP A 191 -12.46 -11.95 4.05
C ASP A 191 -13.62 -12.57 3.25
N ARG A 192 -13.59 -12.44 1.91
CA ARG A 192 -14.58 -13.11 1.04
C ARG A 192 -14.16 -14.55 0.75
N PRO A 193 -15.09 -15.52 0.77
CA PRO A 193 -14.81 -16.89 0.36
C PRO A 193 -14.27 -16.95 -1.08
N GLY A 194 -13.20 -17.71 -1.28
CA GLY A 194 -12.66 -18.02 -2.60
C GLY A 194 -11.53 -17.12 -3.10
N ASN A 195 -11.52 -15.81 -2.79
CA ASN A 195 -10.42 -14.90 -3.12
C ASN A 195 -10.54 -13.57 -2.35
N PRO A 196 -9.50 -13.05 -1.66
CA PRO A 196 -9.50 -11.67 -1.17
C PRO A 196 -9.68 -10.68 -2.32
N ARG A 197 -10.71 -9.84 -2.24
CA ARG A 197 -10.90 -8.77 -3.22
C ARG A 197 -9.91 -7.64 -2.94
N VAL A 198 -9.25 -7.21 -4.00
CA VAL A 198 -8.40 -6.03 -3.99
C VAL A 198 -9.21 -4.81 -3.56
N THR A 199 -8.66 -4.02 -2.65
CA THR A 199 -9.28 -2.81 -2.12
C THR A 199 -8.45 -1.56 -2.32
N ILE A 200 -7.13 -1.68 -2.51
CA ILE A 200 -6.24 -0.56 -2.79
C ILE A 200 -5.40 -0.89 -4.01
N HIS A 201 -5.30 0.06 -4.93
CA HIS A 201 -4.38 0.04 -6.05
C HIS A 201 -3.30 1.09 -5.84
N VAL A 202 -2.05 0.68 -6.02
CA VAL A 202 -0.95 1.61 -6.26
C VAL A 202 -0.41 1.32 -7.65
N ALA A 203 -0.40 2.35 -8.50
CA ALA A 203 -0.20 2.13 -9.93
C ALA A 203 0.87 3.08 -10.50
N PRO A 204 2.14 2.64 -10.49
CA PRO A 204 3.24 3.42 -11.03
C PRO A 204 3.33 3.36 -12.56
N PHE A 205 3.60 4.53 -13.14
CA PHE A 205 4.04 4.72 -14.51
C PHE A 205 5.56 4.88 -14.53
N THR A 206 6.22 4.18 -15.46
CA THR A 206 7.67 4.22 -15.60
C THR A 206 8.09 4.88 -16.90
N THR A 207 9.30 5.45 -16.94
CA THR A 207 9.81 6.16 -18.13
C THR A 207 9.97 5.27 -19.37
N ASP A 208 10.01 3.96 -19.18
CA ASP A 208 10.21 3.00 -20.24
C ASP A 208 8.88 2.38 -20.72
N PHE A 209 7.76 2.52 -20.02
CA PHE A 209 6.51 1.86 -20.39
C PHE A 209 5.39 2.87 -20.65
N GLY A 210 4.66 2.69 -21.76
CA GLY A 210 3.56 3.59 -22.14
C GLY A 210 2.28 3.46 -21.30
N GLY A 211 2.22 2.48 -20.41
CA GLY A 211 1.13 2.26 -19.45
C GLY A 211 1.57 2.44 -18.00
N HIS A 212 0.86 1.79 -17.08
CA HIS A 212 1.24 1.66 -15.67
C HIS A 212 1.19 0.21 -15.24
N TYR A 213 1.95 -0.10 -14.20
CA TYR A 213 1.90 -1.38 -13.51
C TYR A 213 0.84 -1.31 -12.41
N TYR A 214 0.27 -2.44 -12.04
CA TYR A 214 -0.74 -2.50 -10.98
C TYR A 214 -0.21 -3.25 -9.77
N GLN A 215 -0.14 -2.57 -8.63
CA GLN A 215 0.11 -3.22 -7.35
C GLN A 215 -1.19 -3.25 -6.55
N PHE A 216 -1.62 -4.46 -6.20
CA PHE A 216 -2.89 -4.69 -5.56
C PHE A 216 -2.71 -5.06 -4.09
N TYR A 217 -3.55 -4.48 -3.25
CA TYR A 217 -3.61 -4.81 -1.83
C TYR A 217 -5.05 -5.08 -1.43
N ALA A 218 -5.28 -6.18 -0.72
CA ALA A 218 -6.57 -6.57 -0.22
C ALA A 218 -6.59 -6.42 1.30
N ILE A 219 -7.36 -5.47 1.80
CA ILE A 219 -7.53 -5.24 3.23
C ILE A 219 -9.02 -5.22 3.58
N ASN A 220 -9.34 -5.55 4.83
CA ASN A 220 -10.68 -5.39 5.41
C ASN A 220 -10.75 -4.13 6.28
N GLY A 221 -10.37 -2.99 5.69
CA GLY A 221 -10.42 -1.69 6.34
C GLY A 221 -9.69 -1.69 7.68
N GLY A 222 -9.99 -0.67 8.49
CA GLY A 222 -9.44 -0.53 9.82
C GLY A 222 -8.07 0.13 9.82
N GLY A 223 -7.97 1.20 10.62
CA GLY A 223 -6.72 1.88 10.94
C GLY A 223 -5.84 2.23 9.74
N TRP A 224 -4.54 2.33 10.01
CA TRP A 224 -3.52 2.64 9.01
C TRP A 224 -3.03 1.36 8.34
N THR A 225 -2.66 1.47 7.07
CA THR A 225 -2.04 0.42 6.28
C THR A 225 -0.72 0.94 5.73
N HIS A 226 0.38 0.30 6.12
CA HIS A 226 1.67 0.52 5.49
C HIS A 226 1.78 -0.32 4.23
N LEU A 227 2.08 0.29 3.10
CA LEU A 227 2.25 -0.33 1.80
C LEU A 227 3.69 -0.12 1.32
N GLN A 228 4.27 -1.16 0.73
CA GLN A 228 5.60 -1.12 0.14
C GLN A 228 5.56 -1.68 -1.27
N LEU A 229 5.99 -0.88 -2.23
CA LEU A 229 6.28 -1.31 -3.59
C LEU A 229 7.75 -1.69 -3.70
N ASP A 230 7.99 -2.76 -4.44
CA ASP A 230 9.30 -3.40 -4.52
C ASP A 230 10.05 -3.03 -5.79
N ARG A 231 11.33 -3.42 -5.83
CA ARG A 231 12.23 -3.17 -6.98
C ARG A 231 11.76 -3.80 -8.29
N HIS A 232 10.71 -4.62 -8.30
CA HIS A 232 10.15 -5.27 -9.47
C HIS A 232 8.65 -5.00 -9.60
N PRO A 233 8.12 -4.90 -10.83
CA PRO A 233 6.69 -4.88 -11.05
C PRO A 233 6.04 -6.25 -10.69
N SER A 234 4.73 -6.25 -10.51
CA SER A 234 3.88 -7.42 -10.23
C SER A 234 3.63 -8.33 -11.45
N ASN A 235 4.20 -8.01 -12.60
CA ASN A 235 3.94 -8.70 -13.88
C ASN A 235 4.49 -10.15 -13.91
N ASP A 236 4.08 -10.90 -14.94
CA ASP A 236 4.40 -12.32 -15.18
C ASP A 236 5.91 -12.63 -15.19
N ASN A 237 6.38 -13.44 -14.22
CA ASN A 237 7.76 -13.93 -14.14
C ASN A 237 8.25 -14.67 -15.40
N ILE A 238 7.33 -15.24 -16.21
CA ILE A 238 7.68 -16.12 -17.33
C ILE A 238 7.73 -15.37 -18.68
N SER A 239 7.22 -14.14 -18.78
CA SER A 239 7.11 -13.46 -20.08
C SER A 239 8.40 -12.78 -20.52
N GLY A 240 9.36 -13.57 -21.00
CA GLY A 240 10.40 -13.11 -21.93
C GLY A 240 9.91 -13.00 -23.39
N SER A 241 8.65 -13.36 -23.67
CA SER A 241 8.09 -13.46 -25.02
C SER A 241 6.95 -12.50 -25.35
N ASP A 242 6.44 -11.72 -24.38
CA ASP A 242 5.41 -10.74 -24.66
C ASP A 242 6.05 -9.38 -24.93
N ALA A 243 6.08 -8.97 -26.19
CA ALA A 243 6.68 -7.71 -26.63
C ALA A 243 6.05 -6.47 -25.98
N VAL A 244 4.91 -6.65 -25.29
CA VAL A 244 4.17 -5.58 -24.59
C VAL A 244 4.52 -5.50 -23.10
N ASN A 245 5.04 -6.58 -22.49
CA ASN A 245 5.36 -6.65 -21.06
C ASN A 245 6.88 -6.67 -20.82
N LYS A 246 7.41 -5.51 -20.41
CA LYS A 246 8.81 -5.25 -20.00
C LYS A 246 9.21 -6.04 -18.75
N PRO A 247 10.51 -6.17 -18.39
CA PRO A 247 11.00 -7.32 -17.64
C PRO A 247 10.35 -7.43 -16.26
N ALA A 248 9.75 -8.59 -15.99
CA ALA A 248 9.19 -8.93 -14.67
C ALA A 248 10.21 -8.87 -13.52
N HIS A 249 11.50 -8.84 -13.89
CA HIS A 249 12.68 -8.90 -13.04
C HIS A 249 13.52 -7.62 -13.10
N ASP A 250 12.91 -6.50 -13.51
CA ASP A 250 13.64 -5.26 -13.73
C ASP A 250 13.88 -4.50 -12.42
N GLU A 251 15.05 -4.70 -11.83
CA GLU A 251 15.49 -4.06 -10.59
C GLU A 251 15.49 -2.52 -10.63
N GLY A 252 15.44 -1.90 -11.81
CA GLY A 252 15.38 -0.45 -11.99
C GLY A 252 13.96 0.12 -11.99
N PHE A 253 12.93 -0.70 -11.77
CA PHE A 253 11.52 -0.30 -11.84
C PHE A 253 11.18 0.91 -10.97
N ILE A 254 11.56 0.90 -9.70
CA ILE A 254 11.33 2.03 -8.78
C ILE A 254 12.06 3.28 -9.26
N GLY A 255 13.33 3.15 -9.63
CA GLY A 255 14.16 4.24 -10.13
C GLY A 255 13.67 4.92 -11.41
N ARG A 256 12.71 4.30 -12.11
CA ARG A 256 12.10 4.83 -13.34
C ARG A 256 10.69 5.38 -13.13
N ILE A 257 10.16 5.38 -11.92
CA ILE A 257 8.82 5.93 -11.65
C ILE A 257 8.85 7.44 -11.90
N TYR A 258 8.03 7.90 -12.85
CA TYR A 258 7.81 9.35 -13.10
C TYR A 258 6.46 9.84 -12.56
N ARG A 259 5.56 8.91 -12.28
CA ARG A 259 4.22 9.15 -11.77
C ARG A 259 3.67 7.87 -11.16
N PHE A 260 2.81 7.97 -10.16
CA PHE A 260 1.96 6.87 -9.71
C PHE A 260 0.62 7.43 -9.21
N TYR A 261 -0.39 6.57 -9.12
CA TYR A 261 -1.62 6.91 -8.40
C TYR A 261 -1.88 5.91 -7.28
N VAL A 262 -2.61 6.38 -6.27
CA VAL A 262 -3.19 5.54 -5.23
C VAL A 262 -4.70 5.73 -5.28
N THR A 263 -5.43 4.63 -5.29
CA THR A 263 -6.89 4.64 -5.31
C THR A 263 -7.47 3.45 -4.56
N ALA A 264 -8.71 3.59 -4.12
CA ALA A 264 -9.47 2.46 -3.63
C ALA A 264 -10.15 1.73 -4.79
N ASN A 265 -10.05 0.41 -4.81
CA ASN A 265 -10.64 -0.42 -5.85
C ASN A 265 -12.12 -0.73 -5.56
N LEU A 266 -13.02 -0.21 -6.40
CA LEU A 266 -14.44 -0.08 -6.07
C LEU A 266 -15.37 -0.43 -7.22
N TYR A 267 -14.98 -1.34 -8.13
CA TYR A 267 -15.83 -1.73 -9.28
C TYR A 267 -17.26 -2.16 -8.92
N GLU A 268 -17.60 -2.34 -7.63
CA GLU A 268 -18.96 -2.63 -7.14
C GLU A 268 -19.47 -1.70 -6.00
N GLY A 269 -18.80 -0.57 -5.76
CA GLY A 269 -19.24 0.47 -4.82
C GLY A 269 -18.86 0.23 -3.35
N TYR A 270 -18.63 1.32 -2.63
CA TYR A 270 -18.67 1.29 -1.17
C TYR A 270 -20.10 1.02 -0.70
N THR A 271 -20.28 0.38 0.45
CA THR A 271 -21.56 0.48 1.18
C THR A 271 -21.79 1.91 1.69
N ILE A 272 -20.71 2.67 1.98
CA ILE A 272 -20.68 4.07 2.43
C ILE A 272 -19.34 4.69 1.96
N PRO A 273 -19.28 5.84 1.28
CA PRO A 273 -18.02 6.36 0.77
C PRO A 273 -17.15 6.82 1.92
N PRO A 274 -15.82 6.80 1.74
CA PRO A 274 -14.95 7.67 2.48
C PRO A 274 -15.40 9.09 2.21
N HIS A 275 -15.88 9.78 3.23
CA HIS A 275 -15.74 11.24 3.22
C HIS A 275 -14.27 11.63 3.34
N TYR A 276 -13.42 10.73 3.84
CA TYR A 276 -12.01 10.98 4.11
C TYR A 276 -11.13 9.79 3.76
N THR A 277 -9.96 10.07 3.21
CA THR A 277 -8.84 9.13 3.14
C THR A 277 -7.58 9.88 3.50
N TYR A 278 -6.72 9.24 4.27
CA TYR A 278 -5.50 9.86 4.76
C TYR A 278 -4.28 9.18 4.14
N PHE A 279 -3.26 9.96 3.86
CA PHE A 279 -1.98 9.52 3.32
C PHE A 279 -0.86 10.12 4.15
N ASP A 280 0.17 9.32 4.42
CA ASP A 280 1.30 9.75 5.25
C ASP A 280 2.59 9.01 4.86
N ASN A 281 3.75 9.55 5.24
CA ASN A 281 5.08 8.96 5.09
C ASN A 281 5.33 8.33 3.70
N ILE A 282 5.18 9.15 2.65
CA ILE A 282 5.36 8.73 1.26
C ILE A 282 6.81 8.92 0.85
N GLU A 283 7.55 7.82 0.79
CA GLU A 283 9.00 7.85 0.74
C GLU A 283 9.56 6.91 -0.32
N PHE A 284 10.54 7.41 -1.06
CA PHE A 284 11.45 6.56 -1.81
C PHE A 284 12.70 6.32 -0.97
N TRP A 285 13.11 5.07 -0.89
CA TRP A 285 14.30 4.70 -0.14
C TRP A 285 15.01 3.53 -0.80
N ASN A 286 16.28 3.37 -0.44
CA ASN A 286 17.08 2.24 -0.85
C ASN A 286 17.13 1.23 0.28
N ASP A 287 16.56 0.06 0.04
CA ASP A 287 16.76 -1.10 0.88
C ASP A 287 18.08 -1.76 0.50
N ASP A 288 19.11 -1.51 1.31
CA ASP A 288 20.44 -2.12 1.16
C ASP A 288 20.45 -3.63 1.50
N TYR A 289 19.35 -4.16 2.05
CA TYR A 289 19.20 -5.60 2.28
C TYR A 289 18.87 -6.31 0.95
N ALA A 290 19.93 -6.61 0.20
CA ALA A 290 19.89 -7.09 -1.18
C ALA A 290 19.18 -8.44 -1.38
N ASN A 291 19.08 -9.25 -0.32
CA ASN A 291 18.57 -10.63 -0.39
C ASN A 291 17.14 -10.72 0.15
N GLN A 292 16.18 -10.26 -0.65
CA GLN A 292 14.76 -10.45 -0.38
C GLN A 292 14.06 -11.27 -1.46
N ASN A 293 13.00 -11.94 -1.06
CA ASN A 293 12.15 -12.72 -1.95
C ASN A 293 11.17 -11.83 -2.71
N ASP A 294 11.71 -11.08 -3.67
CA ASP A 294 10.96 -10.16 -4.53
C ASP A 294 10.29 -10.87 -5.73
N GLU A 295 10.48 -12.19 -5.80
CA GLU A 295 10.05 -13.02 -6.92
C GLU A 295 8.73 -13.73 -6.63
N THR A 296 8.57 -14.30 -5.44
CA THR A 296 7.34 -15.02 -5.06
C THR A 296 6.41 -14.19 -4.17
N ILE A 297 6.96 -13.13 -3.54
CA ILE A 297 6.26 -12.18 -2.69
C ILE A 297 6.54 -10.77 -3.22
N ASN A 298 5.55 -10.14 -3.86
CA ASN A 298 5.69 -8.83 -4.48
C ASN A 298 4.69 -7.82 -3.93
N GLY A 299 5.19 -6.66 -3.53
CA GLY A 299 4.41 -5.59 -2.94
C GLY A 299 3.84 -6.01 -1.59
N LEU A 300 4.39 -5.52 -0.48
CA LEU A 300 3.98 -5.96 0.85
C LEU A 300 3.17 -4.88 1.56
N GLY A 301 2.02 -5.26 2.13
CA GLY A 301 1.18 -4.38 2.94
C GLY A 301 0.87 -4.97 4.31
N ILE A 302 0.91 -4.14 5.35
CA ILE A 302 0.47 -4.46 6.71
C ILE A 302 -0.52 -3.40 7.17
N SER A 303 -1.72 -3.85 7.56
CA SER A 303 -2.75 -3.03 8.21
C SER A 303 -2.87 -3.41 9.67
N TYR A 304 -3.17 -2.44 10.54
CA TYR A 304 -3.48 -2.67 11.95
C TYR A 304 -4.79 -1.98 12.33
N ASN A 305 -5.69 -2.72 12.98
CA ASN A 305 -6.93 -2.18 13.53
C ASN A 305 -6.81 -2.03 15.06
N PRO A 306 -6.69 -0.80 15.60
CA PRO A 306 -6.54 -0.58 17.05
C PRO A 306 -7.71 -1.10 17.90
N ALA A 307 -8.93 -1.12 17.37
CA ALA A 307 -10.10 -1.56 18.11
C ALA A 307 -10.09 -3.08 18.39
N THR A 308 -9.59 -3.86 17.43
CA THR A 308 -9.57 -5.33 17.50
C THR A 308 -8.19 -5.89 17.83
N LYS A 309 -7.14 -5.05 17.77
CA LYS A 309 -5.72 -5.42 17.88
C LYS A 309 -5.26 -6.45 16.85
N PHE A 310 -6.02 -6.63 15.76
CA PHE A 310 -5.63 -7.50 14.67
C PHE A 310 -4.84 -6.75 13.62
N PHE A 311 -3.85 -7.45 13.10
CA PHE A 311 -3.14 -7.08 11.90
C PHE A 311 -3.69 -7.85 10.70
N GLN A 312 -3.41 -7.31 9.52
CA GLN A 312 -3.65 -7.97 8.25
C GLN A 312 -2.41 -7.84 7.38
N VAL A 313 -2.00 -8.94 6.76
CA VAL A 313 -0.95 -8.95 5.75
C VAL A 313 -1.58 -9.10 4.38
N THR A 314 -1.07 -8.38 3.40
CA THR A 314 -1.45 -8.51 2.00
C THR A 314 -0.24 -8.36 1.09
N PHE A 315 -0.17 -9.13 0.02
CA PHE A 315 0.82 -8.96 -1.03
C PHE A 315 0.37 -9.62 -2.33
N ASN A 316 1.02 -9.28 -3.44
CA ASN A 316 0.82 -9.98 -4.71
C ASN A 316 1.78 -11.15 -4.76
N ASP A 317 1.25 -12.36 -4.88
CA ASP A 317 2.11 -13.46 -5.28
C ASP A 317 2.36 -13.39 -6.79
N LYS A 318 3.48 -13.97 -7.22
CA LYS A 318 3.73 -14.17 -8.64
C LYS A 318 3.53 -15.63 -9.04
N TYR A 319 2.68 -16.34 -8.27
CA TYR A 319 2.45 -17.76 -8.49
C TYR A 319 1.48 -17.98 -9.66
N ARG A 320 1.96 -18.67 -10.70
CA ARG A 320 1.21 -19.16 -11.87
C ARG A 320 0.76 -20.63 -11.78
N GLY A 321 -0.47 -20.88 -12.22
CA GLY A 321 -1.08 -22.11 -12.71
C GLY A 321 -2.12 -21.75 -13.79
N ARG A 322 -1.82 -22.04 -15.06
CA ARG A 322 -2.64 -21.66 -16.24
C ARG A 322 -4.14 -21.85 -15.98
N SER A 323 -4.98 -20.91 -16.43
CA SER A 323 -6.45 -20.99 -16.34
C SER A 323 -7.07 -22.32 -16.82
N SER A 324 -6.36 -23.11 -17.63
CA SER A 324 -6.78 -24.45 -18.09
C SER A 324 -6.42 -25.62 -17.13
N ASN A 325 -5.67 -25.38 -16.05
CA ASN A 325 -5.45 -26.29 -14.92
C ASN A 325 -5.53 -25.49 -13.60
N PRO A 326 -6.74 -25.06 -13.21
CA PRO A 326 -6.96 -24.47 -11.90
C PRO A 326 -6.51 -25.46 -10.82
N GLY A 327 -5.74 -24.98 -9.83
CA GLY A 327 -5.24 -25.81 -8.72
C GLY A 327 -3.72 -26.01 -8.65
N MET A 328 -2.94 -25.44 -9.56
CA MET A 328 -1.47 -25.59 -9.57
C MET A 328 -0.70 -24.39 -8.98
N ALA A 329 -1.36 -23.23 -8.83
CA ALA A 329 -0.78 -22.08 -8.14
C ALA A 329 -1.06 -22.17 -6.63
N LYS A 330 -0.49 -23.17 -5.97
CA LYS A 330 -0.60 -23.34 -4.52
C LYS A 330 0.66 -22.80 -3.87
N ALA A 331 0.49 -21.95 -2.86
CA ALA A 331 1.58 -21.41 -2.08
C ALA A 331 1.21 -21.33 -0.60
N THR A 332 2.24 -21.42 0.24
CA THR A 332 2.18 -21.29 1.69
C THR A 332 3.27 -20.37 2.17
N TYR A 333 2.94 -19.59 3.20
CA TYR A 333 3.80 -18.56 3.74
C TYR A 333 3.84 -18.65 5.25
N GLU A 334 4.91 -18.15 5.83
CA GLU A 334 5.05 -17.96 7.27
C GLU A 334 5.31 -16.49 7.55
N ILE A 335 4.61 -15.89 8.51
CA ILE A 335 4.84 -14.52 8.95
C ILE A 335 5.31 -14.50 10.40
N ARG A 336 6.38 -13.74 10.65
CA ARG A 336 6.99 -13.52 11.95
C ARG A 336 7.12 -12.04 12.26
N TYR A 337 7.25 -11.72 13.54
CA TYR A 337 7.46 -10.36 14.03
C TYR A 337 8.60 -10.25 15.04
N SER A 338 9.11 -9.02 15.18
CA SER A 338 10.12 -8.60 16.13
C SER A 338 9.77 -7.19 16.65
N LEU A 339 9.87 -7.01 17.96
CA LEU A 339 9.57 -5.74 18.65
C LEU A 339 10.82 -4.92 18.96
N SER A 340 12.01 -5.45 18.66
CA SER A 340 13.30 -4.86 19.04
C SER A 340 14.17 -4.44 17.87
N GLU A 341 14.20 -5.25 16.82
CA GLU A 341 15.10 -5.03 15.66
C GLU A 341 14.48 -5.53 14.35
N PRO A 342 14.83 -4.93 13.21
CA PRO A 342 14.42 -5.43 11.90
C PRO A 342 14.80 -6.89 11.69
N ILE A 343 13.89 -7.66 11.08
CA ILE A 343 14.15 -9.07 10.75
C ILE A 343 14.98 -9.15 9.46
N THR A 344 16.01 -9.99 9.48
CA THR A 344 16.90 -10.36 8.38
C THR A 344 16.86 -11.88 8.20
N ASN A 345 17.39 -12.40 7.09
CA ASN A 345 17.51 -13.85 6.87
C ASN A 345 18.32 -14.53 7.98
N GLU A 346 19.31 -13.83 8.55
CA GLU A 346 20.20 -14.35 9.60
C GLU A 346 19.52 -14.44 10.97
N ASN A 347 18.58 -13.55 11.29
CA ASN A 347 17.86 -13.55 12.56
C ASN A 347 16.39 -14.03 12.45
N TRP A 348 15.96 -14.52 11.28
CA TRP A 348 14.62 -15.06 11.03
C TRP A 348 14.17 -16.06 12.10
N ASP A 349 15.07 -16.96 12.50
CA ASP A 349 14.78 -17.99 13.50
C ASP A 349 14.59 -17.45 14.93
N ASN A 350 15.04 -16.22 15.20
CA ASN A 350 14.83 -15.54 16.48
C ASN A 350 13.51 -14.75 16.52
N ALA A 351 12.90 -14.47 15.36
CA ALA A 351 11.64 -13.75 15.28
C ALA A 351 10.47 -14.62 15.76
N THR A 352 9.45 -13.98 16.33
CA THR A 352 8.29 -14.68 16.91
C THR A 352 7.24 -14.93 15.83
N PRO A 353 6.74 -16.17 15.64
CA PRO A 353 5.62 -16.43 14.74
C PRO A 353 4.37 -15.65 15.12
N CYS A 354 3.68 -15.09 14.13
CA CYS A 354 2.38 -14.47 14.37
C CYS A 354 1.32 -15.52 14.67
N HIS A 355 0.24 -15.11 15.34
CA HIS A 355 -0.93 -15.95 15.53
C HIS A 355 -1.94 -15.72 14.40
N ILE A 356 -1.94 -16.59 13.39
CA ILE A 356 -2.92 -16.56 12.29
C ILE A 356 -4.32 -16.81 12.85
N GLN A 357 -5.23 -15.88 12.58
CA GLN A 357 -6.61 -15.95 13.05
C GLN A 357 -7.49 -16.70 12.05
N ALA A 358 -8.52 -17.38 12.55
CA ALA A 358 -9.51 -18.00 11.69
C ALA A 358 -10.25 -16.97 10.83
N THR A 359 -10.49 -17.35 9.58
CA THR A 359 -11.28 -16.59 8.59
C THR A 359 -12.17 -17.57 7.83
N THR A 360 -12.92 -17.10 6.83
CA THR A 360 -13.68 -18.00 5.95
C THR A 360 -12.79 -18.97 5.15
N THR A 361 -11.49 -18.67 5.04
CA THR A 361 -10.55 -19.35 4.13
C THR A 361 -9.27 -19.85 4.82
N GLN A 362 -8.99 -19.36 6.04
CA GLN A 362 -7.84 -19.75 6.86
C GLN A 362 -8.29 -20.43 8.15
N THR A 363 -7.53 -21.45 8.56
CA THR A 363 -7.63 -22.05 9.89
C THR A 363 -6.71 -21.30 10.86
N GLU A 364 -7.13 -21.16 12.12
CA GLU A 364 -6.31 -20.59 13.18
C GLU A 364 -5.01 -21.40 13.38
N ARG A 365 -3.87 -20.71 13.48
CA ARG A 365 -2.55 -21.33 13.66
C ARG A 365 -1.58 -20.43 14.41
N VAL A 366 -0.89 -20.99 15.40
CA VAL A 366 0.09 -20.27 16.23
C VAL A 366 1.52 -20.28 15.67
N ASP A 367 1.75 -20.99 14.57
CA ASP A 367 3.07 -21.14 13.95
C ASP A 367 3.33 -20.12 12.83
N GLY A 368 2.51 -19.08 12.72
CA GLY A 368 2.65 -18.03 11.70
C GLY A 368 2.33 -18.49 10.28
N LYS A 369 1.95 -19.75 10.07
CA LYS A 369 1.77 -20.31 8.71
C LYS A 369 0.36 -20.09 8.19
N PHE A 370 0.28 -19.69 6.94
CA PHE A 370 -0.98 -19.52 6.22
C PHE A 370 -0.78 -19.91 4.76
N LYS A 371 -1.89 -20.12 4.06
CA LYS A 371 -1.85 -20.45 2.63
C LYS A 371 -2.44 -19.35 1.79
N ARG A 372 -2.07 -19.35 0.53
CA ARG A 372 -2.84 -18.67 -0.50
C ARG A 372 -4.31 -19.17 -0.51
N VAL A 373 -5.27 -18.28 -0.79
CA VAL A 373 -6.70 -18.62 -0.77
C VAL A 373 -7.20 -19.16 -2.11
N SER A 374 -7.03 -18.39 -3.20
CA SER A 374 -7.41 -18.79 -4.56
C SER A 374 -6.25 -19.50 -5.24
N PRO A 375 -6.42 -20.61 -5.97
CA PRO A 375 -5.35 -21.22 -6.77
C PRO A 375 -5.22 -20.65 -8.20
N ASP A 376 -5.75 -19.45 -8.47
CA ASP A 376 -5.72 -18.79 -9.80
C ASP A 376 -4.30 -18.32 -10.20
N ASP A 377 -4.14 -17.51 -11.25
CA ASP A 377 -2.86 -16.87 -11.58
C ASP A 377 -2.73 -15.52 -10.86
N TYR A 378 -1.52 -15.14 -10.40
CA TYR A 378 -1.15 -13.81 -9.89
C TYR A 378 -2.19 -13.21 -8.95
N THR A 379 -2.34 -13.81 -7.76
CA THR A 379 -3.39 -13.39 -6.85
C THR A 379 -2.85 -12.58 -5.69
N THR A 380 -3.72 -11.76 -5.12
CA THR A 380 -3.44 -11.14 -3.84
C THR A 380 -3.56 -12.19 -2.74
N VAL A 381 -2.49 -12.38 -1.98
CA VAL A 381 -2.47 -13.21 -0.79
C VAL A 381 -2.85 -12.34 0.40
N TRP A 382 -3.65 -12.89 1.32
CA TRP A 382 -4.07 -12.19 2.53
C TRP A 382 -4.19 -13.13 3.72
N ALA A 383 -3.83 -12.64 4.91
CA ALA A 383 -4.15 -13.28 6.18
C ALA A 383 -4.39 -12.25 7.28
N LYS A 384 -5.31 -12.58 8.19
CA LYS A 384 -5.56 -11.87 9.45
C LYS A 384 -4.74 -12.54 10.55
N PHE A 385 -4.06 -11.76 11.39
CA PHE A 385 -3.23 -12.29 12.46
C PHE A 385 -3.20 -11.39 13.69
N ALA A 386 -2.75 -11.93 14.81
CA ALA A 386 -2.46 -11.22 16.04
C ALA A 386 -1.00 -11.43 16.43
N LEU A 387 -0.50 -10.65 17.39
CA LEU A 387 0.75 -10.98 18.07
C LEU A 387 0.55 -12.23 18.92
N ALA A 388 1.63 -12.94 19.24
CA ALA A 388 1.54 -14.25 19.88
C ALA A 388 0.93 -14.19 21.29
N ASN A 389 1.05 -13.04 21.98
CA ASN A 389 0.55 -12.86 23.34
C ASN A 389 0.29 -11.38 23.67
N SER A 390 -0.48 -11.13 24.74
CA SER A 390 -0.86 -9.79 25.18
C SER A 390 0.32 -8.94 25.69
N SER A 391 1.42 -9.55 26.12
CA SER A 391 2.62 -8.81 26.55
C SER A 391 3.31 -8.13 25.36
N ASP A 392 3.31 -8.79 24.22
CA ASP A 392 3.86 -8.25 22.98
C ASP A 392 2.97 -7.13 22.43
N GLU A 393 1.64 -7.25 22.54
CA GLU A 393 0.70 -6.17 22.22
C GLU A 393 0.99 -4.91 23.04
N MET A 394 1.13 -5.04 24.37
CA MET A 394 1.47 -3.91 25.24
C MET A 394 2.85 -3.32 24.89
N THR A 395 3.81 -4.17 24.55
CA THR A 395 5.15 -3.71 24.17
C THR A 395 5.12 -2.95 22.85
N PHE A 396 4.38 -3.42 21.86
CA PHE A 396 4.15 -2.70 20.61
C PHE A 396 3.42 -1.37 20.84
N GLU A 397 2.35 -1.37 21.64
CA GLU A 397 1.61 -0.13 21.98
C GLU A 397 2.52 0.91 22.66
N ASN A 398 3.54 0.48 23.39
CA ASN A 398 4.53 1.35 24.03
C ASN A 398 5.66 1.79 23.08
N ASN A 399 6.23 0.86 22.32
CA ASN A 399 7.38 1.11 21.43
C ASN A 399 6.97 1.78 20.12
N LYS A 400 5.69 1.70 19.74
CA LYS A 400 5.08 2.20 18.50
C LYS A 400 5.64 1.61 17.21
N ILE A 401 6.67 0.78 17.25
CA ILE A 401 7.26 0.13 16.08
C ILE A 401 7.25 -1.39 16.25
N ILE A 402 6.96 -2.08 15.16
CA ILE A 402 7.07 -3.53 15.04
C ILE A 402 7.62 -3.88 13.65
N HIS A 403 8.47 -4.89 13.59
CA HIS A 403 9.05 -5.38 12.35
C HIS A 403 8.43 -6.71 11.99
N PHE A 404 7.97 -6.85 10.75
CA PHE A 404 7.43 -8.08 10.19
C PHE A 404 8.32 -8.62 9.09
N ALA A 405 8.33 -9.94 8.96
CA ALA A 405 8.88 -10.61 7.80
C ALA A 405 8.05 -11.81 7.41
N ILE A 406 8.05 -12.11 6.12
CA ILE A 406 7.30 -13.21 5.52
C ILE A 406 8.28 -14.06 4.73
N LYS A 407 8.13 -15.37 4.85
CA LYS A 407 8.88 -16.35 4.06
C LYS A 407 7.93 -17.20 3.26
N ASP A 408 8.29 -17.46 2.00
CA ASP A 408 7.68 -18.52 1.22
C ASP A 408 8.19 -19.87 1.71
N ILE A 409 7.28 -20.73 2.18
CA ILE A 409 7.61 -22.05 2.72
C ILE A 409 6.98 -23.18 1.90
N SER A 410 6.54 -22.86 0.69
CA SER A 410 5.84 -23.79 -0.22
C SER A 410 6.73 -24.96 -0.64
N GLN A 411 8.02 -24.70 -0.79
CA GLN A 411 8.97 -25.60 -1.45
C GLN A 411 9.86 -26.33 -0.45
N ASN A 412 10.28 -27.54 -0.81
CA ASN A 412 11.19 -28.35 -0.02
C ASN A 412 12.52 -27.59 0.15
N PRO A 413 12.92 -27.24 1.38
CA PRO A 413 14.14 -26.46 1.62
C PRO A 413 15.43 -27.18 1.20
N GLU A 414 15.39 -28.50 0.96
CA GLU A 414 16.57 -29.26 0.53
C GLU A 414 16.84 -29.17 -0.97
N ASN A 415 15.81 -28.93 -1.79
CA ASN A 415 15.93 -29.01 -3.25
C ASN A 415 15.14 -27.97 -4.05
N HIS A 416 14.24 -27.22 -3.40
CA HIS A 416 13.30 -26.25 -3.97
C HIS A 416 12.37 -26.75 -5.09
N ARG A 417 12.55 -27.99 -5.53
CA ARG A 417 11.83 -28.60 -6.65
C ARG A 417 10.52 -29.21 -6.22
N GLN A 418 10.48 -29.77 -5.02
CA GLN A 418 9.32 -30.51 -4.53
C GLN A 418 8.51 -29.66 -3.56
N ILE A 419 7.26 -30.05 -3.35
CA ILE A 419 6.42 -29.47 -2.31
C ILE A 419 7.07 -29.74 -0.95
N ASN A 420 7.03 -28.77 -0.05
CA ASN A 420 7.59 -28.90 1.29
C ASN A 420 6.92 -30.06 2.07
N PRO A 421 7.67 -31.14 2.40
CA PRO A 421 7.10 -32.30 3.07
C PRO A 421 6.76 -32.03 4.55
N ALA A 422 7.24 -30.93 5.13
CA ALA A 422 6.98 -30.55 6.52
C ALA A 422 5.65 -29.79 6.71
N LEU A 423 4.94 -29.47 5.62
CA LEU A 423 3.61 -28.85 5.71
C LEU A 423 2.55 -29.87 6.13
N ASP A 424 1.65 -29.46 7.02
CA ASP A 424 0.66 -30.33 7.65
C ASP A 424 -0.78 -29.81 7.50
N GLY A 425 -1.75 -30.64 7.91
CA GLY A 425 -3.17 -30.26 7.96
C GLY A 425 -3.67 -29.66 6.64
N THR A 426 -4.22 -28.45 6.71
CA THR A 426 -4.76 -27.73 5.54
C THR A 426 -3.69 -27.14 4.60
N LEU A 427 -2.42 -27.20 4.99
CA LEU A 427 -1.24 -26.74 4.24
C LEU A 427 -0.53 -27.90 3.54
N ALA A 428 -0.75 -29.15 3.96
CA ALA A 428 -0.15 -30.31 3.32
C ALA A 428 -0.47 -30.36 1.81
N GLY A 429 0.56 -30.55 0.97
CA GLY A 429 0.40 -30.56 -0.48
C GLY A 429 0.14 -29.18 -1.11
N TRP A 430 0.32 -28.09 -0.36
CA TRP A 430 0.31 -26.74 -0.91
C TRP A 430 1.73 -26.28 -1.23
N GLY A 431 2.01 -26.23 -2.53
CA GLY A 431 3.27 -25.80 -3.10
C GLY A 431 3.32 -26.23 -4.56
N ARG A 432 4.45 -25.99 -5.21
CA ARG A 432 4.71 -26.49 -6.56
C ARG A 432 5.56 -27.75 -6.50
N ASN A 433 5.34 -28.65 -7.42
CA ASN A 433 6.33 -29.68 -7.73
C ASN A 433 6.94 -29.36 -9.09
N TYR A 434 8.03 -28.59 -9.12
CA TYR A 434 8.73 -28.18 -10.33
C TYR A 434 9.22 -29.37 -11.18
N ASP A 435 9.38 -30.55 -10.58
CA ASP A 435 9.73 -31.78 -11.32
C ASP A 435 8.58 -32.30 -12.21
N ASP A 436 7.33 -31.91 -11.90
CA ASP A 436 6.16 -32.22 -12.73
C ASP A 436 6.05 -31.30 -13.97
N GLY A 437 7.07 -30.48 -14.21
CA GLY A 437 7.52 -30.14 -15.56
C GLY A 437 6.61 -29.23 -16.36
N TRP A 438 6.00 -28.21 -15.76
CA TRP A 438 5.35 -27.18 -16.58
C TRP A 438 6.38 -26.15 -17.08
N ALA A 439 6.50 -26.02 -18.40
CA ALA A 439 7.14 -24.89 -19.10
C ALA A 439 6.61 -23.47 -18.72
N SER A 440 5.69 -23.36 -17.77
CA SER A 440 5.10 -22.11 -17.29
C SER A 440 5.43 -21.83 -15.82
N TRP A 441 6.56 -22.31 -15.32
CA TRP A 441 7.05 -21.96 -13.98
C TRP A 441 8.46 -21.40 -14.10
N ASP A 442 8.73 -20.30 -13.40
CA ASP A 442 10.03 -19.64 -13.43
C ASP A 442 10.97 -20.18 -12.35
N TYR A 443 11.23 -21.50 -12.40
CA TYR A 443 12.07 -22.15 -11.40
C TYR A 443 13.45 -21.47 -11.27
N GLU A 444 14.04 -21.05 -12.38
CA GLU A 444 15.39 -20.47 -12.39
C GLU A 444 15.49 -19.15 -11.62
N ASN A 445 14.44 -18.32 -11.64
CA ASN A 445 14.39 -17.10 -10.85
C ASN A 445 13.82 -17.34 -9.44
N ASP A 446 12.76 -18.14 -9.31
CA ASP A 446 12.17 -18.52 -8.01
C ASP A 446 13.26 -19.11 -7.09
N ASN A 447 14.00 -20.11 -7.57
CA ASN A 447 15.02 -20.84 -6.79
C ASN A 447 16.10 -19.95 -6.18
N ARG A 448 16.39 -18.79 -6.78
CA ARG A 448 17.43 -17.87 -6.28
C ARG A 448 17.01 -17.13 -5.03
N VAL A 449 15.70 -17.07 -4.75
CA VAL A 449 15.17 -16.24 -3.68
C VAL A 449 14.20 -16.94 -2.74
N LEU A 450 13.84 -18.20 -3.00
CA LEU A 450 12.94 -18.99 -2.14
C LEU A 450 13.40 -19.07 -0.68
N ASP A 451 14.71 -19.03 -0.44
CA ASP A 451 15.26 -19.03 0.92
C ASP A 451 15.11 -17.69 1.65
N TYR A 452 14.90 -16.60 0.90
CA TYR A 452 14.89 -15.27 1.44
C TYR A 452 13.53 -14.86 1.99
N ILE A 453 13.57 -13.97 2.96
CA ILE A 453 12.39 -13.33 3.54
C ILE A 453 12.04 -12.06 2.76
N LYS A 454 10.80 -11.61 2.95
CA LYS A 454 10.33 -10.28 2.60
C LYS A 454 10.06 -9.52 3.90
N ARG A 455 10.55 -8.28 4.04
CA ARG A 455 10.43 -7.51 5.29
C ARG A 455 9.62 -6.23 5.13
N ILE A 456 8.98 -5.79 6.21
CA ILE A 456 8.29 -4.51 6.34
C ILE A 456 8.23 -4.12 7.82
N SER A 457 8.27 -2.82 8.14
CA SER A 457 8.09 -2.34 9.52
C SER A 457 6.79 -1.58 9.62
N TYR A 458 6.05 -1.70 10.71
CA TYR A 458 4.82 -0.94 10.93
C TYR A 458 4.98 0.02 12.11
N ILE A 459 4.57 1.27 11.90
CA ILE A 459 4.55 2.32 12.90
C ILE A 459 3.10 2.56 13.33
N LEU A 460 2.85 2.43 14.64
CA LEU A 460 1.58 2.77 15.24
C LEU A 460 1.45 4.28 15.33
N SER A 461 0.44 4.82 14.64
CA SER A 461 0.02 6.21 14.72
C SER A 461 -0.10 6.68 16.17
N GLU A 462 0.43 7.88 16.44
CA GLU A 462 0.35 8.52 17.76
C GLU A 462 -1.10 8.87 18.14
N ASN A 463 -1.96 9.07 17.13
CA ASN A 463 -3.36 9.48 17.29
C ASN A 463 -4.31 8.29 17.07
N THR A 464 -4.56 7.55 18.16
CA THR A 464 -5.37 6.32 18.16
C THR A 464 -6.89 6.53 18.19
N ASP A 465 -7.36 7.77 18.05
CA ASP A 465 -8.80 8.05 18.10
C ASP A 465 -9.55 7.24 17.04
N LEU A 466 -10.43 6.37 17.51
CA LEU A 466 -11.38 5.63 16.68
C LEU A 466 -12.19 6.63 15.87
N GLU A 467 -12.40 6.32 14.60
CA GLU A 467 -13.24 7.14 13.74
C GLU A 467 -14.68 7.03 14.28
N VAL A 468 -15.17 8.06 14.98
CA VAL A 468 -16.61 8.26 15.04
C VAL A 468 -17.00 8.66 13.63
N PRO A 469 -17.85 7.91 12.90
CA PRO A 469 -18.32 8.29 11.58
C PRO A 469 -19.30 9.45 11.75
N SER A 470 -18.83 10.59 12.22
CA SER A 470 -19.53 11.84 12.10
C SER A 470 -19.09 12.42 10.77
N ALA A 471 -20.04 12.58 9.86
CA ALA A 471 -19.96 13.63 8.85
C ALA A 471 -19.42 14.91 9.53
N PRO A 472 -18.51 15.67 8.92
CA PRO A 472 -17.85 16.81 9.56
C PRO A 472 -18.86 17.64 10.34
N VAL A 473 -18.53 17.94 11.60
CA VAL A 473 -19.42 18.62 12.54
C VAL A 473 -19.91 19.92 11.88
N GLY A 474 -21.18 19.93 11.45
CA GLY A 474 -21.73 20.92 10.52
C GLY A 474 -22.56 20.32 9.37
N LEU A 475 -22.42 19.03 9.08
CA LEU A 475 -23.19 18.27 8.08
C LEU A 475 -24.40 17.53 8.67
N SER A 476 -25.22 18.20 9.50
CA SER A 476 -26.55 17.66 9.77
C SER A 476 -27.42 17.91 8.54
N VAL A 477 -27.88 16.83 7.90
CA VAL A 477 -29.00 16.90 6.96
C VAL A 477 -30.20 17.44 7.75
N SER A 478 -30.61 18.67 7.48
CA SER A 478 -31.89 19.20 7.94
C SER A 478 -33.03 18.65 7.09
#